data_AF-A0A959DFD9-F1
#
_entry.id   AF-A0A959DFD9-F1
#
_cell.length_a   1.000
_cell.length_b   1.000
_cell.length_c   1.000
_cell.angle_alpha   90.00
_cell.angle_beta   90.00
_cell.angle_gamma   90.00
#
_symmetry.space_group_name_H-M   'P 1'
#
loop_
_entity.id
_entity.type
_entity.pdbx_description
1 polymer ?
#
loop_
_entity_poly.entity_id
_entity_poly.type
_entity_poly.pdbx_seq_one_letter_code
_entity_poly.pdbx_strand_id
1 'polypeptide(L)'
;PQPQPEPRPVPPSPQPVPPPQPQPQPRPPVGSPTATANKELTSLFEFRAATELSEKLSERPINDLAKALAINDRLLYMNELFGKDLNALNDTLSLLNKYNDMDAARGLLFNLAEQYNWTEEERQPVARDFIKLVRRRYQ
;
A
#
# COMPACT_ATOMS: atom_id res chain seq x y z
N PRO A 1 -21.36 -41.47 55.14
CA PRO A 1 -20.24 -40.53 54.91
C PRO A 1 -19.34 -41.01 53.76
N GLN A 2 -19.42 -40.35 52.60
CA GLN A 2 -18.43 -40.51 51.53
C GLN A 2 -17.70 -39.18 51.35
N PRO A 3 -16.35 -39.17 51.25
CA PRO A 3 -15.59 -37.96 50.97
C PRO A 3 -15.71 -37.63 49.47
N GLN A 4 -16.10 -36.39 49.15
CA GLN A 4 -15.99 -35.88 47.79
C GLN A 4 -14.58 -35.28 47.56
N PRO A 5 -13.96 -35.56 46.41
CA PRO A 5 -12.56 -35.23 46.12
C PRO A 5 -12.34 -33.74 45.82
N GLU A 6 -11.12 -33.28 46.08
CA GLU A 6 -10.64 -31.91 45.93
C GLU A 6 -10.90 -31.30 44.53
N PRO A 7 -11.12 -29.98 44.43
CA PRO A 7 -11.28 -29.30 43.15
C PRO A 7 -9.97 -29.31 42.36
N ARG A 8 -10.01 -29.88 41.15
CA ARG A 8 -8.91 -29.85 40.17
C ARG A 8 -8.54 -28.41 39.80
N PRO A 9 -7.27 -28.12 39.47
CA PRO A 9 -6.85 -26.80 39.00
C PRO A 9 -7.58 -26.44 37.71
N VAL A 10 -8.19 -25.26 37.69
CA VAL A 10 -8.83 -24.71 36.50
C VAL A 10 -7.77 -24.42 35.43
N PRO A 11 -8.01 -24.80 34.16
CA PRO A 11 -7.11 -24.44 33.06
C PRO A 11 -7.11 -22.91 32.85
N PRO A 12 -6.01 -22.34 32.32
CA PRO A 12 -5.93 -20.91 32.05
C PRO A 12 -7.00 -20.51 31.03
N SER A 13 -7.76 -19.47 31.35
CA SER A 13 -8.76 -18.88 30.45
C SER A 13 -8.15 -18.52 29.09
N PRO A 14 -8.85 -18.76 27.97
CA PRO A 14 -8.38 -18.33 26.66
C PRO A 14 -8.29 -16.80 26.64
N GLN A 15 -7.13 -16.28 26.26
CA GLN A 15 -6.93 -14.85 26.01
C GLN A 15 -7.94 -14.38 24.96
N PRO A 16 -8.52 -13.17 25.10
CA PRO A 16 -9.36 -12.60 24.06
C PRO A 16 -8.52 -12.43 22.80
N VAL A 17 -8.87 -13.18 21.76
CA VAL A 17 -8.34 -12.99 20.42
C VAL A 17 -8.55 -11.52 20.01
N PRO A 18 -7.54 -10.83 19.45
CA PRO A 18 -7.74 -9.50 18.91
C PRO A 18 -8.86 -9.55 17.87
N PRO A 19 -9.72 -8.52 17.78
CA PRO A 19 -10.78 -8.48 16.78
C PRO A 19 -10.18 -8.70 15.39
N PRO A 20 -10.87 -9.44 14.51
CA PRO A 20 -10.39 -9.65 13.15
C PRO A 20 -10.12 -8.28 12.52
N GLN A 21 -8.87 -8.03 12.14
CA GLN A 21 -8.55 -6.94 11.23
C GLN A 21 -9.46 -7.06 10.02
N PRO A 22 -10.02 -5.95 9.49
CA PRO A 22 -10.82 -6.02 8.27
C PRO A 22 -9.95 -6.65 7.17
N GLN A 23 -10.22 -7.92 6.88
CA GLN A 23 -9.66 -8.57 5.70
C GLN A 23 -10.10 -7.71 4.51
N PRO A 24 -9.20 -7.37 3.55
CA PRO A 24 -9.62 -6.76 2.31
C PRO A 24 -10.64 -7.70 1.67
N GLN A 25 -11.92 -7.30 1.73
CA GLN A 25 -12.99 -8.06 1.11
C GLN A 25 -12.65 -8.13 -0.38
N PRO A 26 -12.59 -9.33 -0.99
CA PRO A 26 -12.56 -9.41 -2.43
C PRO A 26 -13.86 -8.78 -2.93
N ARG A 27 -13.74 -7.60 -3.54
CA ARG A 27 -14.89 -6.91 -4.16
C ARG A 27 -15.51 -7.89 -5.18
N PRO A 28 -16.85 -7.98 -5.26
CA PRO A 28 -17.49 -8.84 -6.25
C PRO A 28 -17.06 -8.44 -7.67
N PRO A 29 -16.96 -9.39 -8.62
CA PRO A 29 -16.59 -9.09 -10.00
C PRO A 29 -17.79 -8.43 -10.69
N VAL A 30 -17.88 -7.11 -10.59
CA VAL A 30 -18.87 -6.35 -11.35
C VAL A 30 -18.27 -6.09 -12.73
N GLY A 31 -18.79 -6.82 -13.72
CA GLY A 31 -18.83 -6.51 -15.15
C GLY A 31 -17.61 -5.85 -15.79
N SER A 32 -16.95 -6.58 -16.69
CA SER A 32 -15.94 -6.12 -17.65
C SER A 32 -15.86 -4.60 -17.90
N PRO A 33 -14.70 -3.98 -17.63
CA PRO A 33 -14.06 -3.14 -18.63
C PRO A 33 -12.53 -3.36 -18.62
N THR A 34 -12.07 -4.57 -18.94
CA THR A 34 -10.64 -4.90 -18.97
C THR A 34 -9.84 -4.15 -20.03
N ALA A 35 -10.42 -3.25 -20.82
CA ALA A 35 -9.68 -2.37 -21.73
C ALA A 35 -9.53 -0.94 -21.18
N THR A 36 -10.57 -0.39 -20.55
CA THR A 36 -10.59 1.01 -20.09
C THR A 36 -9.82 1.19 -18.78
N ALA A 37 -9.98 0.24 -17.83
CA ALA A 37 -9.24 0.27 -16.57
C ALA A 37 -7.73 0.22 -16.80
N ASN A 38 -7.28 -0.60 -17.76
CA ASN A 38 -5.88 -0.70 -18.15
C ASN A 38 -5.34 0.61 -18.76
N LYS A 39 -6.17 1.36 -19.49
CA LYS A 39 -5.76 2.64 -20.09
C LYS A 39 -5.55 3.72 -19.02
N GLU A 40 -6.49 3.87 -18.10
CA GLU A 40 -6.37 4.83 -17.00
C GLU A 40 -5.23 4.47 -16.06
N LEU A 41 -5.10 3.19 -15.75
CA LEU A 41 -4.01 2.68 -14.94
C LEU A 41 -2.66 2.95 -15.59
N THR A 42 -2.50 2.65 -16.89
CA THR A 42 -1.28 2.97 -17.63
C THR A 42 -0.99 4.47 -17.60
N SER A 43 -2.02 5.31 -17.73
CA SER A 43 -1.90 6.76 -17.66
C SER A 43 -1.40 7.28 -16.31
N LEU A 44 -1.64 6.58 -15.19
CA LEU A 44 -1.07 6.93 -13.88
C LEU A 44 0.45 6.77 -13.86
N PHE A 45 0.99 5.86 -14.67
CA PHE A 45 2.43 5.61 -14.79
C PHE A 45 3.07 6.33 -15.98
N GLU A 46 2.28 6.99 -16.85
CA GLU A 46 2.77 7.81 -17.95
C GLU A 46 3.24 9.18 -17.43
N PHE A 47 4.55 9.31 -17.20
CA PHE A 47 5.19 10.57 -16.86
C PHE A 47 6.01 11.10 -18.04
N ARG A 48 5.87 12.40 -18.35
CA ARG A 48 6.63 13.04 -19.43
C ARG A 48 8.08 13.23 -18.99
N ALA A 49 8.99 12.47 -19.60
CA ALA A 49 10.44 12.49 -19.33
C ALA A 49 11.09 13.89 -19.37
N ALA A 50 10.52 14.86 -20.10
CA ALA A 50 11.09 16.20 -20.27
C ALA A 50 11.05 17.07 -19.00
N THR A 51 10.03 16.93 -18.14
CA THR A 51 9.94 17.68 -16.87
C THR A 51 10.89 17.10 -15.81
N GLU A 52 11.20 15.81 -15.93
CA GLU A 52 11.87 15.02 -14.90
C GLU A 52 13.39 15.14 -14.90
N LEU A 53 14.00 15.43 -16.06
CA LEU A 53 15.45 15.69 -16.13
C LEU A 53 15.86 16.94 -15.34
N SER A 54 14.98 17.94 -15.26
CA SER A 54 15.24 19.18 -14.52
C SER A 54 15.08 18.99 -13.00
N GLU A 55 14.15 18.14 -12.56
CA GLU A 55 13.96 17.80 -11.13
C GLU A 55 15.10 16.88 -10.63
N LYS A 56 15.53 15.90 -11.46
CA LYS A 56 16.67 15.01 -11.18
C LYS A 56 17.97 15.72 -10.80
N LEU A 57 18.23 16.90 -11.35
CA LEU A 57 19.48 17.63 -11.09
C LEU A 57 19.47 18.36 -9.74
N SER A 58 18.30 18.64 -9.18
CA SER A 58 18.14 19.42 -7.94
C SER A 58 17.76 18.58 -6.73
N GLU A 59 17.26 17.36 -6.93
CA GLU A 59 16.68 16.55 -5.87
C GLU A 59 17.66 15.53 -5.30
N ARG A 60 17.75 15.48 -3.97
CA ARG A 60 18.59 14.49 -3.27
C ARG A 60 18.01 13.08 -3.46
N PRO A 61 18.86 12.07 -3.68
CA PRO A 61 18.44 10.68 -3.81
C PRO A 61 17.76 10.23 -2.51
N ILE A 62 16.66 9.50 -2.65
CA ILE A 62 15.91 8.96 -1.51
C ILE A 62 16.48 7.59 -1.18
N ASN A 63 17.17 7.44 -0.05
CA ASN A 63 17.65 6.12 0.37
C ASN A 63 16.51 5.24 0.91
N ASP A 64 15.56 5.85 1.62
CA ASP A 64 14.51 5.15 2.34
C ASP A 64 13.19 5.89 2.16
N LEU A 65 12.27 5.30 1.38
CA LEU A 65 10.96 5.89 1.10
C LEU A 65 10.15 6.11 2.38
N ALA A 66 10.19 5.16 3.32
CA ALA A 66 9.44 5.24 4.56
C ALA A 66 9.91 6.38 5.47
N LYS A 67 11.18 6.79 5.37
CA LYS A 67 11.76 7.94 6.10
C LYS A 67 11.69 9.25 5.34
N ALA A 68 11.73 9.22 4.01
CA ALA A 68 11.61 10.42 3.18
C ALA A 68 10.18 10.94 3.10
N LEU A 69 9.21 10.07 3.33
CA LEU A 69 7.80 10.42 3.43
C LEU A 69 7.51 11.25 4.69
N ALA A 70 6.89 12.42 4.52
CA ALA A 70 6.38 13.16 5.67
C ALA A 70 5.19 12.42 6.30
N ILE A 71 4.98 12.65 7.59
CA ILE A 71 3.87 12.02 8.34
C ILE A 71 2.52 12.33 7.69
N ASN A 72 2.36 13.55 7.15
CA ASN A 72 1.15 13.97 6.46
C ASN A 72 0.90 13.16 5.19
N ASP A 73 1.92 13.01 4.34
CA ASP A 73 1.83 12.24 3.10
C ASP A 73 1.57 10.76 3.39
N ARG A 74 2.18 10.23 4.47
CA ARG A 74 1.97 8.85 4.90
C ARG A 74 0.52 8.60 5.27
N LEU A 75 -0.10 9.50 6.04
CA LEU A 75 -1.51 9.40 6.39
C LEU A 75 -2.41 9.57 5.16
N LEU A 76 -2.06 10.50 4.26
CA LEU A 76 -2.78 10.71 3.00
C LEU A 76 -2.78 9.44 2.15
N TYR A 77 -1.60 8.88 1.84
CA TYR A 77 -1.49 7.67 1.02
C TYR A 77 -2.17 6.49 1.68
N MET A 78 -2.01 6.32 3.00
CA MET A 78 -2.70 5.27 3.74
C MET A 78 -4.22 5.36 3.55
N ASN A 79 -4.79 6.55 3.73
CA ASN A 79 -6.24 6.75 3.65
C ASN A 79 -6.77 6.59 2.22
N GLU A 80 -6.11 7.24 1.26
CA GLU A 80 -6.60 7.34 -0.12
C GLU A 80 -6.22 6.13 -0.98
N LEU A 81 -5.00 5.62 -0.84
CA LEU A 81 -4.47 4.56 -1.70
C LEU A 81 -4.58 3.17 -1.09
N PHE A 82 -4.53 3.06 0.24
CA PHE A 82 -4.54 1.77 0.95
C PHE A 82 -5.82 1.55 1.76
N GLY A 83 -6.84 2.42 1.62
CA GLY A 83 -8.13 2.23 2.29
C GLY A 83 -8.04 2.30 3.81
N LYS A 84 -7.17 3.17 4.34
CA LYS A 84 -6.85 3.33 5.77
C LYS A 84 -6.07 2.16 6.38
N ASP A 85 -5.42 1.34 5.55
CA ASP A 85 -4.58 0.24 6.00
C ASP A 85 -3.11 0.66 6.14
N LEU A 86 -2.70 0.94 7.38
CA LEU A 86 -1.32 1.35 7.68
C LEU A 86 -0.31 0.21 7.45
N ASN A 87 -0.72 -1.04 7.61
CA ASN A 87 0.15 -2.19 7.42
C ASN A 87 0.47 -2.37 5.94
N ALA A 88 -0.54 -2.29 5.07
CA ALA A 88 -0.36 -2.38 3.63
C ALA A 88 0.55 -1.27 3.08
N LEU A 89 0.40 -0.03 3.58
CA LEU A 89 1.31 1.06 3.22
C LEU A 89 2.75 0.78 3.68
N ASN A 90 2.95 0.39 4.94
CA ASN A 90 4.29 0.09 5.46
C ASN A 90 4.96 -1.09 4.74
N ASP A 91 4.20 -2.15 4.47
CA ASP A 91 4.69 -3.32 3.74
C ASP A 91 5.09 -2.95 2.32
N THR A 92 4.25 -2.17 1.63
CA THR A 92 4.55 -1.63 0.30
C THR A 92 5.82 -0.79 0.33
N LEU A 93 5.95 0.16 1.26
CA LEU A 93 7.15 1.01 1.39
C LEU A 93 8.40 0.18 1.68
N SER A 94 8.29 -0.86 2.51
CA SER A 94 9.37 -1.79 2.83
C SER A 94 9.77 -2.63 1.61
N LEU A 95 8.79 -3.12 0.86
CA LEU A 95 9.01 -3.93 -0.35
C LEU A 95 9.62 -3.08 -1.48
N LEU A 96 9.11 -1.87 -1.67
CA LEU A 96 9.74 -0.86 -2.50
C LEU A 96 11.17 -0.66 -2.03
N ASN A 97 11.40 -0.40 -0.74
CA ASN A 97 12.75 -0.25 -0.19
C ASN A 97 13.69 -1.45 -0.46
N LYS A 98 13.17 -2.66 -0.65
CA LYS A 98 13.93 -3.86 -0.99
C LYS A 98 14.21 -4.05 -2.47
N TYR A 99 13.38 -3.52 -3.36
CA TYR A 99 13.67 -3.57 -4.79
C TYR A 99 14.92 -2.72 -5.10
N ASN A 100 15.70 -3.20 -6.07
CA ASN A 100 16.87 -2.51 -6.60
C ASN A 100 16.51 -1.64 -7.82
N ASP A 101 15.42 -1.97 -8.51
CA ASP A 101 15.04 -1.37 -9.78
C ASP A 101 13.61 -0.84 -9.75
N MET A 102 13.40 0.26 -10.49
CA MET A 102 12.08 0.86 -10.64
C MET A 102 11.10 -0.09 -11.34
N ASP A 103 11.57 -0.91 -12.28
CA ASP A 103 10.71 -1.83 -13.04
C ASP A 103 9.97 -2.83 -12.13
N ALA A 104 10.70 -3.45 -11.18
CA ALA A 104 10.11 -4.33 -10.19
C ALA A 104 9.13 -3.59 -9.26
N ALA A 105 9.48 -2.38 -8.83
CA ALA A 105 8.60 -1.51 -8.07
C ALA A 105 7.33 -1.12 -8.84
N ARG A 106 7.43 -0.87 -10.15
CA ARG A 106 6.30 -0.55 -11.02
C ARG A 106 5.31 -1.71 -11.10
N GLY A 107 5.79 -2.95 -11.22
CA GLY A 107 4.93 -4.13 -11.22
C GLY A 107 4.10 -4.24 -9.94
N LEU A 108 4.73 -4.01 -8.77
CA LEU A 108 4.02 -3.96 -7.49
C LEU A 108 2.98 -2.83 -7.46
N LEU A 109 3.37 -1.62 -7.86
CA LEU A 109 2.49 -0.46 -7.87
C LEU A 109 1.29 -0.67 -8.81
N PHE A 110 1.48 -1.32 -9.95
CA PHE A 110 0.40 -1.65 -10.89
C PHE A 110 -0.61 -2.59 -10.24
N ASN A 111 -0.12 -3.65 -9.57
CA ASN A 111 -0.98 -4.59 -8.87
C ASN A 111 -1.78 -3.93 -7.74
N LEU A 112 -1.13 -3.06 -6.96
CA LEU A 112 -1.80 -2.27 -5.91
C LEU A 112 -2.83 -1.31 -6.48
N ALA A 113 -2.49 -0.63 -7.58
CA ALA A 113 -3.39 0.30 -8.24
C ALA A 113 -4.65 -0.39 -8.79
N GLU A 114 -4.52 -1.62 -9.31
CA GLU A 114 -5.68 -2.46 -9.65
C GLU A 114 -6.46 -2.87 -8.40
N GLN A 115 -5.78 -3.40 -7.38
CA GLN A 115 -6.39 -3.90 -6.15
C GLN A 115 -7.21 -2.82 -5.42
N TYR A 116 -6.66 -1.62 -5.31
CA TYR A 116 -7.25 -0.50 -4.58
C TYR A 116 -8.03 0.47 -5.47
N ASN A 117 -8.07 0.25 -6.79
CA ASN A 117 -8.72 1.12 -7.78
C ASN A 117 -8.16 2.56 -7.73
N TRP A 118 -6.84 2.71 -7.86
CA TRP A 118 -6.20 4.04 -7.91
C TRP A 118 -6.60 4.88 -9.12
N THR A 119 -7.31 4.27 -10.08
CA THR A 119 -7.88 4.95 -11.25
C THR A 119 -9.08 5.83 -10.91
N GLU A 120 -9.66 5.74 -9.70
CA GLU A 120 -10.72 6.66 -9.27
C GLU A 120 -10.24 8.11 -9.30
N GLU A 121 -11.04 9.04 -9.85
CA GLU A 121 -10.67 10.45 -10.05
C GLU A 121 -10.15 11.12 -8.77
N GLU A 122 -10.70 10.78 -7.62
CA GLU A 122 -10.28 11.29 -6.30
C GLU A 122 -8.89 10.76 -5.89
N ARG A 123 -8.56 9.52 -6.26
CA ARG A 123 -7.30 8.86 -5.90
C ARG A 123 -6.20 9.09 -6.92
N GLN A 124 -6.53 9.34 -8.19
CA GLN A 124 -5.57 9.59 -9.26
C GLN A 124 -4.48 10.61 -8.90
N PRO A 125 -4.78 11.81 -8.36
CA PRO A 125 -3.73 12.78 -8.02
C PRO A 125 -2.77 12.23 -6.95
N VAL A 126 -3.31 11.56 -5.94
CA VAL A 126 -2.54 10.98 -4.82
C VAL A 126 -1.70 9.79 -5.30
N ALA A 127 -2.25 8.95 -6.17
CA ALA A 127 -1.57 7.81 -6.76
C ALA A 127 -0.39 8.26 -7.63
N ARG A 128 -0.59 9.30 -8.46
CA ARG A 128 0.47 9.88 -9.29
C ARG A 128 1.59 10.46 -8.43
N ASP A 129 1.24 11.18 -7.36
CA ASP A 129 2.22 11.73 -6.43
C ASP A 129 3.04 10.62 -5.74
N PHE A 130 2.37 9.55 -5.29
CA PHE A 130 3.04 8.38 -4.71
C PHE A 130 3.98 7.71 -5.72
N ILE A 131 3.53 7.45 -6.95
CA ILE A 131 4.36 6.84 -8.00
C ILE A 131 5.59 7.72 -8.31
N LYS A 132 5.41 9.06 -8.35
CA LYS A 132 6.50 10.01 -8.55
C LYS A 132 7.53 9.92 -7.43
N LEU A 133 7.09 9.87 -6.17
CA LEU A 133 7.95 9.71 -5.01
C LEU A 133 8.76 8.41 -5.07
N VAL A 134 8.09 7.29 -5.37
CA VAL A 134 8.73 5.97 -5.50
C VAL A 134 9.80 6.02 -6.58
N ARG A 135 9.48 6.61 -7.73
CA ARG A 135 10.43 6.70 -8.84
C ARG A 135 11.65 7.54 -8.49
N ARG A 136 11.50 8.66 -7.77
CA ARG A 136 12.61 9.52 -7.30
C ARG A 136 13.64 8.76 -6.46
N ARG A 137 13.27 7.65 -5.84
CA ARG A 137 14.19 6.77 -5.12
C ARG A 137 15.13 5.96 -6.02
N TYR A 138 14.65 5.52 -7.18
CA TYR A 138 15.41 4.70 -8.13
C TYR A 138 16.10 5.51 -9.23
N GLN A 139 16.07 6.84 -9.09
CA GLN A 139 16.64 7.78 -10.05
C GLN A 139 18.12 8.05 -9.77
#